data_AF-A0A9E3VKZ6-F1
#
_entry.id   AF-A0A9E3VKZ6-F1
#
_cell.length_a   1.000
_cell.length_b   1.000
_cell.length_c   1.000
_cell.angle_alpha   90.00
_cell.angle_beta   90.00
_cell.angle_gamma   90.00
#
_symmetry.space_group_name_H-M   'P 1'
#
loop_
_entity.id
_entity.type
_entity.pdbx_description
1 polymer ?
#
loop_
_entity_poly.entity_id
_entity_poly.type
_entity_poly.pdbx_seq_one_letter_code
_entity_poly.pdbx_strand_id
1 'polypeptide(L)'
;MKSSSCHYAPNSRCLGAALFVLACLGARADNAYVLPVEIRSELPCVNVPIDPVIDFGSIIKEQAGKGALDPNSIEVFNAVSGSRVPHALDELFAHGDKGRIEWVAASPTDRSFEIRFKTLSTRQPLKSSDYVPQIGTGDLLRYNAGKPRPIALPYCSGLVDLNGDGLSDLVGCWNYAYRPGEPWDGPVCYPRVDSNKSLLFGDLIHV
;
A
#
# COMPACT_ATOMS: atom_id res chain seq x y z
N MET A 1 -2.48 37.18 11.21
CA MET A 1 -2.14 35.79 10.81
C MET A 1 -2.24 35.70 9.31
N LYS A 2 -1.11 35.62 8.60
CA LYS A 2 -1.10 35.44 7.13
C LYS A 2 -1.26 33.94 6.86
N SER A 3 -2.39 33.57 6.26
CA SER A 3 -2.59 32.27 5.62
C SER A 3 -1.70 32.23 4.38
N SER A 4 -0.63 31.44 4.43
CA SER A 4 0.15 31.11 3.24
C SER A 4 -0.57 29.98 2.51
N SER A 5 -1.36 30.34 1.52
CA SER A 5 -1.96 29.41 0.57
C SER A 5 -0.87 28.77 -0.29
N CYS A 6 -0.76 27.44 -0.23
CA CYS A 6 0.16 26.65 -1.05
C CYS A 6 -0.37 26.64 -2.49
N HIS A 7 0.23 27.46 -3.36
CA HIS A 7 -0.11 27.47 -4.79
C HIS A 7 0.49 26.23 -5.46
N TYR A 8 -0.37 25.31 -5.90
CA TYR A 8 -0.02 24.20 -6.77
C TYR A 8 0.29 24.74 -8.18
N ALA A 9 1.57 24.80 -8.56
CA ALA A 9 1.99 25.15 -9.91
C ALA A 9 1.99 23.87 -10.78
N PRO A 10 1.25 23.82 -11.91
CA PRO A 10 0.97 22.56 -12.61
C PRO A 10 2.13 21.99 -13.44
N ASN A 11 3.38 22.45 -13.26
CA ASN A 11 4.53 22.00 -14.05
C ASN A 11 5.74 21.57 -13.21
N SER A 12 5.59 21.41 -11.90
CA SER A 12 6.66 20.86 -11.08
C SER A 12 6.65 19.34 -11.19
N ARG A 13 7.64 18.81 -11.91
CA ARG A 13 8.11 17.43 -11.77
C ARG A 13 7.97 17.06 -10.29
N CYS A 14 7.14 16.07 -9.96
CA CYS A 14 7.11 15.51 -8.62
C CYS A 14 8.56 15.22 -8.24
N LEU A 15 9.15 16.05 -7.37
CA LEU A 15 10.46 15.76 -6.80
C LEU A 15 10.20 14.51 -5.97
N GLY A 16 10.47 13.35 -6.56
CA GLY A 16 10.48 12.09 -5.85
C GLY A 16 11.38 12.28 -4.64
N ALA A 17 10.81 12.15 -3.45
CA ALA A 17 11.59 12.15 -2.24
C ALA A 17 12.63 11.04 -2.38
N ALA A 18 13.91 11.42 -2.43
CA ALA A 18 14.99 10.45 -2.53
C ALA A 18 15.04 9.69 -1.19
N LEU A 19 14.41 8.53 -1.16
CA LEU A 19 14.40 7.65 -0.02
C LEU A 19 15.63 6.75 -0.06
N PHE A 20 16.36 6.70 1.05
CA PHE A 20 17.36 5.67 1.27
C PHE A 20 16.88 4.76 2.38
N VAL A 21 16.75 3.48 2.05
CA VAL A 21 16.49 2.43 3.03
C VAL A 21 17.83 2.09 3.68
N LEU A 22 17.97 2.41 4.98
CA LEU A 22 19.15 2.04 5.75
C LEU A 22 18.87 0.74 6.49
N ALA A 23 19.45 -0.36 6.04
CA ALA A 23 19.32 -1.66 6.70
C ALA A 23 20.25 -1.76 7.93
N CYS A 24 19.71 -1.50 9.13
CA CYS A 24 20.28 -1.91 10.42
C CYS A 24 19.11 -2.35 11.34
N LEU A 25 18.63 -3.59 11.24
CA LEU A 25 18.98 -4.82 12.00
C LEU A 25 18.52 -4.87 13.47
N GLY A 26 17.48 -5.68 13.69
CA GLY A 26 17.07 -6.22 14.98
C GLY A 26 16.07 -7.35 14.77
N ALA A 27 16.56 -8.56 14.48
CA ALA A 27 15.71 -9.76 14.44
C ALA A 27 15.20 -10.03 15.86
N ARG A 28 13.91 -9.80 16.11
CA ARG A 28 13.30 -10.06 17.41
C ARG A 28 12.34 -11.24 17.26
N ALA A 29 12.81 -12.42 17.66
CA ALA A 29 12.15 -13.73 17.62
C ALA A 29 11.71 -14.19 16.20
N ASP A 30 12.39 -15.23 15.72
CA ASP A 30 12.13 -16.11 14.57
C ASP A 30 11.05 -15.64 13.57
N ASN A 31 11.46 -14.79 12.63
CA ASN A 31 10.72 -14.30 11.45
C ASN A 31 10.09 -12.91 11.55
N ALA A 32 10.46 -12.05 12.52
CA ALA A 32 10.06 -10.64 12.52
C ALA A 32 11.24 -9.70 12.21
N TYR A 33 10.96 -8.69 11.39
CA TYR A 33 11.93 -7.75 10.83
C TYR A 33 11.50 -6.30 11.08
N VAL A 34 12.49 -5.43 11.29
CA VAL A 34 12.32 -3.98 11.35
C VAL A 34 13.26 -3.36 10.34
N LEU A 35 12.69 -2.56 9.44
CA LEU A 35 13.37 -1.85 8.38
C LEU A 35 13.31 -0.34 8.66
N PRO A 36 14.42 0.28 9.09
CA PRO A 36 14.51 1.73 9.22
C PRO A 36 14.41 2.41 7.85
N VAL A 37 13.64 3.49 7.80
CA VAL A 37 13.41 4.29 6.61
C VAL A 37 13.68 5.77 6.92
N GLU A 38 14.58 6.38 6.15
CA GLU A 38 14.96 7.78 6.29
C GLU A 38 14.61 8.57 5.01
N ILE A 39 13.82 9.63 5.17
CA ILE A 39 13.53 10.59 4.10
C ILE A 39 14.63 11.65 4.10
N ARG A 40 15.45 11.66 3.05
CA ARG A 40 16.62 12.56 2.95
C ARG A 40 16.35 13.86 2.23
N SER A 41 15.36 13.88 1.35
CA SER A 41 14.86 15.13 0.77
C SER A 41 14.15 15.97 1.81
N GLU A 42 14.11 17.28 1.57
CA GLU A 42 13.20 18.15 2.30
C GLU A 42 11.75 17.79 1.96
N LEU A 43 10.89 17.84 2.97
CA LEU A 43 9.45 17.71 2.81
C LEU A 43 8.88 19.13 2.65
N PRO A 44 8.30 19.48 1.48
CA PRO A 44 7.99 20.87 1.15
C PRO A 44 6.80 21.45 1.93
N CYS A 45 5.96 20.59 2.50
CA CYS A 45 4.74 20.98 3.21
C CYS A 45 4.31 19.88 4.20
N VAL A 46 3.20 20.12 4.91
CA VAL A 46 2.52 19.10 5.70
C VAL A 46 1.83 18.08 4.79
N ASN A 47 1.61 16.87 5.29
CA ASN A 47 0.92 15.78 4.61
C ASN A 47 1.53 15.38 3.25
N VAL A 48 2.84 15.15 3.22
CA VAL A 48 3.53 14.72 2.01
C VAL A 48 3.36 13.20 1.84
N PRO A 49 2.82 12.72 0.70
CA PRO A 49 2.79 11.31 0.36
C PRO A 49 4.21 10.76 0.18
N ILE A 50 4.46 9.59 0.76
CA ILE A 50 5.72 8.85 0.69
C ILE A 50 5.40 7.48 0.13
N ASP A 51 6.12 7.04 -0.89
CA ASP A 51 5.70 5.90 -1.71
C ASP A 51 6.87 4.97 -2.13
N PRO A 52 7.81 4.55 -1.29
CA PRO A 52 8.93 3.74 -1.77
C PRO A 52 8.57 2.36 -2.31
N VAL A 53 9.36 1.91 -3.27
CA VAL A 53 9.44 0.50 -3.66
C VAL A 53 10.45 -0.21 -2.76
N ILE A 54 10.01 -1.26 -2.09
CA ILE A 54 10.83 -2.08 -1.19
C ILE A 54 10.90 -3.50 -1.75
N ASP A 55 12.11 -4.06 -1.81
CA ASP A 55 12.35 -5.46 -2.17
C ASP A 55 12.63 -6.26 -0.88
N PHE A 56 11.56 -6.78 -0.27
CA PHE A 56 11.67 -7.59 0.96
C PHE A 56 12.37 -8.91 0.69
N GLY A 57 12.20 -9.49 -0.50
CA GLY A 57 12.85 -10.75 -0.87
C GLY A 57 14.37 -10.63 -0.81
N SER A 58 14.92 -9.52 -1.32
CA SER A 58 16.35 -9.21 -1.22
C SER A 58 16.78 -8.97 0.23
N ILE A 59 16.01 -8.19 1.01
CA ILE A 59 16.31 -7.93 2.43
C ILE A 59 16.33 -9.21 3.28
N ILE A 60 15.37 -10.11 3.07
CA ILE A 60 15.29 -11.40 3.78
C ILE A 60 16.52 -12.26 3.45
N LYS A 61 16.91 -12.33 2.17
CA LYS A 61 18.09 -13.10 1.72
C LYS A 61 19.40 -12.55 2.31
N GLU A 62 19.58 -11.24 2.30
CA GLU A 62 20.79 -10.58 2.86
C GLU A 62 20.97 -10.88 4.35
N GLN A 63 19.88 -11.12 5.08
CA GLN A 63 19.91 -11.45 6.51
C GLN A 63 19.91 -12.97 6.79
N ALA A 64 20.15 -13.80 5.77
CA ALA A 64 20.03 -15.26 5.86
C ALA A 64 18.68 -15.74 6.46
N GLY A 65 17.63 -14.94 6.25
CA GLY A 65 16.27 -15.25 6.65
C GLY A 65 15.69 -16.41 5.86
N LYS A 66 14.64 -17.03 6.40
CA LYS A 66 13.91 -18.12 5.76
C LYS A 66 12.45 -17.73 5.54
N GLY A 67 11.82 -18.40 4.59
CA GLY A 67 10.41 -18.19 4.26
C GLY A 67 10.20 -17.08 3.22
N ALA A 68 8.93 -16.81 2.94
CA ALA A 68 8.46 -15.72 2.09
C ALA A 68 7.89 -14.60 2.96
N LEU A 69 7.79 -13.39 2.41
CA LEU A 69 7.10 -12.27 3.06
C LEU A 69 5.65 -12.68 3.40
N ASP A 70 5.19 -12.34 4.60
CA ASP A 70 3.76 -12.22 4.88
C ASP A 70 3.31 -10.78 4.58
N PRO A 71 2.68 -10.52 3.42
CA PRO A 71 2.30 -9.15 3.06
C PRO A 71 1.27 -8.55 4.03
N ASN A 72 0.51 -9.40 4.73
CA ASN A 72 -0.50 -8.98 5.70
C ASN A 72 0.09 -8.55 7.05
N SER A 73 1.40 -8.73 7.23
CA SER A 73 2.13 -8.35 8.46
C SER A 73 2.81 -6.98 8.37
N ILE A 74 2.75 -6.33 7.21
CA ILE A 74 3.41 -5.06 6.96
C ILE A 74 2.74 -3.96 7.81
N GLU A 75 3.55 -3.22 8.56
CA GLU A 75 3.12 -2.07 9.34
C GLU A 75 4.14 -0.95 9.21
N VAL A 76 3.66 0.30 9.18
CA VAL A 76 4.50 1.51 9.16
C VAL A 76 4.38 2.24 10.49
N PHE A 77 5.50 2.69 11.04
CA PHE A 77 5.57 3.49 12.25
C PHE A 77 6.40 4.74 12.02
N ASN A 78 6.00 5.86 12.59
CA ASN A 78 6.87 7.02 12.72
C ASN A 78 7.87 6.74 13.86
N ALA A 79 9.16 6.70 13.54
CA ALA A 79 10.20 6.25 14.47
C ALA A 79 10.42 7.22 15.64
N VAL A 80 10.10 8.50 15.46
CA VAL A 80 10.27 9.53 16.49
C VAL A 80 9.14 9.47 17.51
N SER A 81 7.90 9.43 17.03
CA SER A 81 6.71 9.39 17.89
C SER A 81 6.35 7.98 18.38
N GLY A 82 6.88 6.94 17.74
CA GLY A 82 6.51 5.54 17.95
C GLY A 82 5.09 5.20 17.48
N SER A 83 4.38 6.14 16.85
CA SER A 83 2.99 5.94 16.45
C SER A 83 2.88 5.14 15.16
N ARG A 84 1.90 4.23 15.11
CA ARG A 84 1.55 3.52 13.87
C ARG A 84 0.96 4.50 12.86
N VAL A 85 1.41 4.42 11.63
CA VAL A 85 0.97 5.26 10.50
C VAL A 85 0.11 4.41 9.57
N PRO A 86 -1.12 4.85 9.23
CA PRO A 86 -1.89 4.20 8.18
C PRO A 86 -1.12 4.20 6.86
N HIS A 87 -1.15 3.07 6.16
CA HIS A 87 -0.43 2.91 4.91
C HIS A 87 -1.28 2.13 3.90
N ALA A 88 -0.89 2.22 2.63
CA ALA A 88 -1.40 1.40 1.55
C ALA A 88 -0.27 0.53 0.98
N LEU A 89 -0.65 -0.63 0.46
CA LEU A 89 0.22 -1.53 -0.29
C LEU A 89 -0.20 -1.49 -1.76
N ASP A 90 0.75 -1.62 -2.67
CA ASP A 90 0.43 -1.87 -4.08
C ASP A 90 0.07 -3.34 -4.34
N GLU A 91 -0.44 -3.58 -5.54
CA GLU A 91 -0.88 -4.91 -5.98
C GLU A 91 0.27 -5.92 -6.15
N LEU A 92 1.52 -5.47 -6.29
CA LEU A 92 2.65 -6.38 -6.46
C LEU A 92 2.83 -7.29 -5.25
N PHE A 93 2.35 -6.86 -4.07
CA PHE A 93 2.28 -7.69 -2.88
C PHE A 93 1.23 -8.81 -2.92
N ALA A 94 0.33 -8.86 -3.91
CA ALA A 94 -0.47 -10.05 -4.13
C ALA A 94 0.41 -11.23 -4.62
N HIS A 95 1.43 -10.93 -5.42
CA HIS A 95 2.15 -11.94 -6.20
C HIS A 95 3.65 -12.07 -5.88
N GLY A 96 4.24 -11.11 -5.15
CA GLY A 96 5.69 -11.11 -4.90
C GLY A 96 6.14 -10.40 -3.63
N ASP A 97 7.44 -10.51 -3.34
CA ASP A 97 8.07 -9.92 -2.14
C ASP A 97 8.59 -8.50 -2.38
N LYS A 98 8.21 -7.88 -3.50
CA LYS A 98 8.65 -6.54 -3.89
C LYS A 98 7.43 -5.74 -4.32
N GLY A 99 7.31 -4.54 -3.78
CA GLY A 99 6.20 -3.65 -4.07
C GLY A 99 6.35 -2.30 -3.40
N ARG A 100 5.36 -1.45 -3.61
CA ARG A 100 5.29 -0.09 -3.11
C ARG A 100 4.48 -0.01 -1.82
N ILE A 101 5.05 0.68 -0.83
CA ILE A 101 4.36 0.99 0.43
C ILE A 101 4.15 2.50 0.47
N GLU A 102 2.92 2.91 0.71
CA GLU A 102 2.53 4.32 0.68
C GLU A 102 2.04 4.78 2.05
N TRP A 103 2.50 5.92 2.52
CA TRP A 103 1.98 6.58 3.72
C TRP A 103 2.10 8.10 3.61
N VAL A 104 1.57 8.83 4.59
CA VAL A 104 1.67 10.29 4.64
C VAL A 104 2.62 10.69 5.77
N ALA A 105 3.65 11.48 5.44
CA ALA A 105 4.41 12.24 6.42
C ALA A 105 3.61 13.49 6.80
N ALA A 106 3.06 13.52 8.01
CA ALA A 106 2.13 14.58 8.42
C ALA A 106 2.82 15.93 8.58
N SER A 107 4.04 15.94 9.12
CA SER A 107 4.88 17.13 9.29
C SER A 107 6.11 17.08 8.37
N PRO A 108 6.64 18.24 7.91
CA PRO A 108 7.95 18.31 7.26
C PRO A 108 9.12 17.71 8.07
N THR A 109 8.95 17.58 9.39
CA THR A 109 9.92 16.98 10.29
C THR A 109 9.79 15.47 10.44
N ASP A 110 8.69 14.87 9.97
CA ASP A 110 8.46 13.43 10.03
C ASP A 110 9.29 12.74 8.95
N ARG A 111 10.56 12.51 9.26
CA ARG A 111 11.55 12.01 8.29
C ARG A 111 12.10 10.63 8.61
N SER A 112 11.78 10.09 9.77
CA SER A 112 12.26 8.79 10.24
C SER A 112 11.08 7.86 10.50
N PHE A 113 11.07 6.72 9.82
CA PHE A 113 10.03 5.71 9.91
C PHE A 113 10.62 4.32 10.10
N GLU A 114 9.78 3.38 10.53
CA GLU A 114 10.09 1.96 10.56
C GLU A 114 9.01 1.21 9.78
N ILE A 115 9.44 0.31 8.90
CA ILE A 115 8.56 -0.70 8.31
C ILE A 115 8.80 -2.00 9.06
N ARG A 116 7.76 -2.54 9.68
CA ARG A 116 7.81 -3.84 10.38
C ARG A 116 7.10 -4.87 9.54
N PHE A 117 7.65 -6.07 9.45
CA PHE A 117 7.07 -7.18 8.69
C PHE A 117 7.53 -8.52 9.24
N LYS A 118 6.88 -9.59 8.79
CA LYS A 118 7.21 -10.96 9.14
C LYS A 118 7.41 -11.84 7.91
N THR A 119 8.08 -12.97 8.11
CA THR A 119 8.13 -14.06 7.12
C THR A 119 7.36 -15.28 7.59
N LEU A 120 6.89 -16.07 6.63
CA LEU A 120 6.21 -17.34 6.84
C LEU A 120 6.86 -18.43 5.98
N SER A 121 6.74 -19.69 6.38
CA SER A 121 7.22 -20.83 5.59
C SER A 121 6.51 -20.96 4.23
N THR A 122 5.29 -20.43 4.11
CA THR A 122 4.50 -20.41 2.89
C THR A 122 3.82 -19.06 2.77
N ARG A 123 3.91 -18.44 1.57
CA ARG A 123 3.28 -17.15 1.28
C ARG A 123 1.76 -17.26 1.47
N GLN A 124 1.20 -16.34 2.24
CA GLN A 124 -0.25 -16.17 2.31
C GLN A 124 -0.70 -15.20 1.23
N PRO A 125 -1.90 -15.40 0.63
CA PRO A 125 -2.50 -14.40 -0.24
C PRO A 125 -2.61 -13.05 0.48
N LEU A 126 -2.43 -11.96 -0.27
CA LEU A 126 -2.75 -10.63 0.22
C LEU A 126 -4.26 -10.55 0.44
N LYS A 127 -4.66 -10.22 1.68
CA LYS A 127 -6.06 -9.99 2.02
C LYS A 127 -6.45 -8.58 1.62
N SER A 128 -7.73 -8.38 1.28
CA SER A 128 -8.27 -7.03 1.18
C SER A 128 -8.15 -6.34 2.54
N SER A 129 -7.52 -5.16 2.57
CA SER A 129 -7.32 -4.41 3.81
C SER A 129 -8.64 -3.89 4.36
N ASP A 130 -8.84 -3.94 5.67
CA ASP A 130 -10.03 -3.34 6.32
C ASP A 130 -10.08 -1.81 6.13
N TYR A 131 -8.91 -1.18 6.06
CA TYR A 131 -8.74 0.25 5.86
C TYR A 131 -7.55 0.55 4.93
N VAL A 132 -7.78 1.33 3.88
CA VAL A 132 -6.75 1.90 2.99
C VAL A 132 -6.90 3.43 3.05
N PRO A 133 -5.89 4.15 3.57
CA PRO A 133 -5.97 5.60 3.73
C PRO A 133 -6.05 6.32 2.38
N GLN A 134 -6.64 7.52 2.38
CA GLN A 134 -6.64 8.41 1.22
C GLN A 134 -5.24 9.00 1.00
N ILE A 135 -4.46 8.33 0.16
CA ILE A 135 -3.13 8.78 -0.24
C ILE A 135 -3.18 9.11 -1.72
N GLY A 136 -2.96 10.38 -2.04
CA GLY A 136 -2.88 10.86 -3.41
C GLY A 136 -1.43 10.93 -3.87
N THR A 137 -1.07 10.21 -4.94
CA THR A 137 0.29 10.25 -5.52
C THR A 137 0.19 10.86 -6.92
N GLY A 138 0.18 12.19 -7.00
CA GLY A 138 -0.10 12.93 -8.24
C GLY A 138 -1.61 13.09 -8.48
N ASP A 139 -2.10 12.72 -9.66
CA ASP A 139 -3.52 12.72 -10.06
C ASP A 139 -4.27 11.44 -9.63
N LEU A 140 -3.60 10.58 -8.86
CA LEU A 140 -3.99 9.21 -8.61
C LEU A 140 -4.32 9.01 -7.13
N LEU A 141 -5.48 8.43 -6.84
CA LEU A 141 -6.01 8.23 -5.48
C LEU A 141 -6.69 6.87 -5.36
N ARG A 142 -6.14 6.00 -4.50
CA ARG A 142 -6.74 4.72 -4.11
C ARG A 142 -7.00 4.73 -2.60
N TYR A 143 -8.21 4.37 -2.21
CA TYR A 143 -8.58 4.24 -0.80
C TYR A 143 -9.82 3.36 -0.67
N ASN A 144 -9.99 2.77 0.51
CA ASN A 144 -11.26 2.21 0.93
C ASN A 144 -11.70 2.97 2.18
N ALA A 145 -12.99 3.23 2.31
CA ALA A 145 -13.45 4.13 3.36
C ALA A 145 -13.58 3.47 4.74
N GLY A 146 -12.80 2.42 5.01
CA GLY A 146 -12.85 1.63 6.24
C GLY A 146 -14.12 0.79 6.41
N LYS A 147 -14.97 0.74 5.37
CA LYS A 147 -16.20 -0.04 5.34
C LYS A 147 -16.56 -0.43 3.91
N PRO A 148 -17.14 -1.61 3.68
CA PRO A 148 -17.65 -2.00 2.38
C PRO A 148 -18.69 -0.98 1.88
N ARG A 149 -18.72 -0.73 0.57
CA ARG A 149 -19.68 0.17 -0.08
C ARG A 149 -20.16 -0.45 -1.38
N PRO A 150 -21.39 -0.11 -1.83
CA PRO A 150 -21.78 -0.40 -3.21
C PRO A 150 -20.79 0.25 -4.17
N ILE A 151 -20.30 -0.53 -5.14
CA ILE A 151 -19.43 -0.08 -6.21
C ILE A 151 -20.24 -0.13 -7.50
N ALA A 152 -20.27 0.97 -8.23
CA ALA A 152 -20.73 0.98 -9.61
C ALA A 152 -19.50 0.91 -10.50
N LEU A 153 -19.28 -0.22 -11.16
CA LEU A 153 -18.29 -0.30 -12.23
C LEU A 153 -18.87 0.39 -13.46
N PRO A 154 -18.18 1.39 -14.04
CA PRO A 154 -18.69 2.13 -15.20
C PRO A 154 -18.72 1.30 -16.50
N TYR A 155 -18.13 0.10 -16.49
CA TYR A 155 -18.05 -0.81 -17.64
C TYR A 155 -18.66 -2.19 -17.32
N CYS A 156 -18.63 -3.09 -18.33
CA CYS A 156 -19.10 -4.46 -18.22
C CYS A 156 -18.59 -5.11 -16.93
N SER A 157 -19.53 -5.58 -16.11
CA SER A 157 -19.25 -6.22 -14.83
C SER A 157 -20.05 -7.52 -14.65
N GLY A 158 -19.51 -8.43 -13.85
CA GLY A 158 -20.09 -9.72 -13.52
C GLY A 158 -19.71 -10.15 -12.11
N LEU A 159 -20.34 -11.21 -11.61
CA LEU A 159 -20.01 -11.83 -10.33
C LEU A 159 -19.37 -13.20 -10.57
N VAL A 160 -18.11 -13.36 -10.17
CA VAL A 160 -17.32 -14.60 -10.34
C VAL A 160 -16.47 -14.80 -9.10
N ASP A 161 -16.43 -16.01 -8.55
CA ASP A 161 -15.48 -16.36 -7.48
C ASP A 161 -14.08 -16.51 -8.09
N LEU A 162 -13.31 -15.43 -8.08
CA LEU A 162 -12.03 -15.35 -8.79
C LEU A 162 -10.86 -15.81 -7.92
N ASN A 163 -10.99 -15.66 -6.60
CA ASN A 163 -9.96 -16.06 -5.64
C ASN A 163 -10.18 -17.46 -5.05
N GLY A 164 -11.33 -18.11 -5.32
CA GLY A 164 -11.66 -19.45 -4.86
C GLY A 164 -12.15 -19.53 -3.41
N ASP A 165 -12.61 -18.43 -2.82
CA ASP A 165 -13.07 -18.37 -1.43
C ASP A 165 -14.56 -18.76 -1.24
N GLY A 166 -15.24 -19.11 -2.33
CA GLY A 166 -16.66 -19.48 -2.35
C GLY A 166 -17.60 -18.28 -2.44
N LEU A 167 -17.09 -17.06 -2.53
CA LEU A 167 -17.87 -15.84 -2.69
C LEU A 167 -17.67 -15.28 -4.10
N SER A 168 -18.77 -14.92 -4.77
CA SER A 168 -18.67 -14.29 -6.09
C SER A 168 -18.22 -12.84 -5.97
N ASP A 169 -17.01 -12.56 -6.44
CA ASP A 169 -16.37 -11.24 -6.50
C ASP A 169 -16.94 -10.39 -7.63
N LEU A 170 -16.94 -9.07 -7.45
CA LEU A 170 -17.31 -8.14 -8.52
C LEU A 170 -16.14 -7.96 -9.48
N VAL A 171 -16.26 -8.54 -10.67
CA VAL A 171 -15.28 -8.43 -11.74
C VAL A 171 -15.78 -7.50 -12.83
N GLY A 172 -14.88 -6.81 -13.52
CA GLY A 172 -15.23 -6.02 -14.69
C GLY A 172 -14.01 -5.50 -15.42
N CYS A 173 -14.18 -4.47 -16.24
CA CYS A 173 -13.05 -3.76 -16.87
C CYS A 173 -12.98 -2.31 -16.38
N TRP A 174 -11.79 -1.73 -16.39
CA TRP A 174 -11.56 -0.31 -16.15
C TRP A 174 -10.68 0.27 -17.27
N ASN A 175 -10.68 1.60 -17.44
CA ASN A 175 -10.02 2.31 -18.55
C ASN A 175 -8.89 3.29 -18.11
N TYR A 176 -8.39 3.14 -16.90
CA TYR A 176 -7.44 4.04 -16.24
C TYR A 176 -6.70 3.27 -15.14
N ALA A 177 -5.42 3.55 -14.94
CA ALA A 177 -4.67 2.98 -13.83
C ALA A 177 -4.97 3.71 -12.51
N TYR A 178 -4.90 3.03 -11.38
CA TYR A 178 -4.95 3.70 -10.08
C TYR A 178 -3.60 4.30 -9.68
N ARG A 179 -2.49 3.85 -10.26
CA ARG A 179 -1.13 4.34 -9.97
C ARG A 179 -0.18 4.26 -11.18
N PRO A 180 0.93 5.02 -11.21
CA PRO A 180 1.93 4.88 -12.24
C PRO A 180 2.60 3.50 -12.16
N GLY A 181 2.59 2.77 -13.27
CA GLY A 181 3.15 1.43 -13.36
C GLY A 181 2.17 0.29 -13.05
N GLU A 182 0.97 0.58 -12.55
CA GLU A 182 -0.14 -0.38 -12.56
C GLU A 182 -0.72 -0.53 -13.98
N PRO A 183 -1.38 -1.66 -14.30
CA PRO A 183 -2.00 -1.88 -15.60
C PRO A 183 -2.93 -0.73 -16.01
N TRP A 184 -2.68 -0.21 -17.21
CA TRP A 184 -3.60 0.68 -17.90
C TRP A 184 -4.61 -0.16 -18.66
N ASP A 185 -5.88 0.11 -18.39
CA ASP A 185 -7.00 -0.67 -18.92
C ASP A 185 -6.96 -2.15 -18.48
N GLY A 186 -8.13 -2.79 -18.43
CA GLY A 186 -8.21 -4.24 -18.27
C GLY A 186 -9.03 -4.72 -17.08
N PRO A 187 -8.94 -6.02 -16.74
CA PRO A 187 -9.79 -6.63 -15.74
C PRO A 187 -9.49 -6.11 -14.34
N VAL A 188 -10.55 -5.88 -13.56
CA VAL A 188 -10.50 -5.47 -12.15
C VAL A 188 -11.33 -6.46 -11.31
N CYS A 189 -10.91 -6.74 -10.08
CA CYS A 189 -11.62 -7.61 -9.14
C CYS A 189 -11.81 -6.93 -7.77
N TYR A 190 -13.05 -6.78 -7.34
CA TYR A 190 -13.38 -6.32 -6.00
C TYR A 190 -13.88 -7.52 -5.18
N PRO A 191 -13.09 -8.03 -4.21
CA PRO A 191 -13.41 -9.24 -3.46
C PRO A 191 -14.71 -9.09 -2.70
N ARG A 192 -15.54 -10.12 -2.71
CA ARG A 192 -16.74 -10.11 -1.88
C ARG A 192 -16.35 -10.35 -0.42
N VAL A 193 -16.84 -9.50 0.48
CA VAL A 193 -16.47 -9.52 1.91
C VAL A 193 -17.62 -9.88 2.85
N ASP A 194 -18.83 -10.06 2.30
CA ASP A 194 -20.01 -10.49 3.05
C ASP A 194 -20.67 -11.69 2.38
N SER A 195 -20.83 -12.77 3.15
CA SER A 195 -21.48 -14.02 2.72
C SER A 195 -23.00 -13.96 2.80
N ASN A 196 -23.56 -13.00 3.54
CA ASN A 196 -24.99 -12.73 3.52
C ASN A 196 -25.36 -12.08 2.18
N LYS A 197 -26.62 -12.19 1.74
CA LYS A 197 -27.11 -11.78 0.40
C LYS A 197 -26.79 -10.32 -0.02
N SER A 198 -26.20 -9.52 0.85
CA SER A 198 -25.58 -8.23 0.57
C SER A 198 -24.47 -8.35 -0.50
N LEU A 199 -24.52 -7.48 -1.51
CA LEU A 199 -23.42 -7.29 -2.45
C LEU A 199 -22.47 -6.22 -1.91
N LEU A 200 -21.61 -6.63 -0.97
CA LEU A 200 -20.59 -5.80 -0.36
C LEU A 200 -19.20 -6.30 -0.76
N PHE A 201 -18.36 -5.36 -1.21
CA PHE A 201 -17.05 -5.66 -1.75
C PHE A 201 -15.95 -4.88 -1.02
N GLY A 202 -14.77 -5.49 -0.93
CA GLY A 202 -13.55 -4.94 -0.36
C GLY A 202 -12.82 -4.01 -1.33
N ASP A 203 -11.58 -3.65 -0.97
CA ASP A 203 -10.68 -2.93 -1.87
C ASP A 203 -10.25 -3.79 -3.06
N LEU A 204 -9.98 -3.13 -4.19
CA LEU A 204 -9.56 -3.75 -5.44
C LEU A 204 -8.35 -4.67 -5.28
N ILE A 205 -8.42 -5.86 -5.87
CA ILE A 205 -7.29 -6.75 -6.09
C ILE A 205 -7.17 -7.08 -7.58
N HIS A 206 -5.97 -7.42 -8.03
CA HIS A 206 -5.71 -7.95 -9.37
C HIS A 206 -5.22 -9.39 -9.22
N VAL A 207 -5.82 -10.30 -9.97
CA VAL A 207 -5.64 -11.76 -9.84
C VAL A 207 -4.92 -12.30 -11.07
#